data_AF-A0A352S733-F1
#
_entry.id   AF-A0A352S733-F1
#
_cell.length_a   1.000
_cell.length_b   1.000
_cell.length_c   1.000
_cell.angle_alpha   90.00
_cell.angle_beta   90.00
_cell.angle_gamma   90.00
#
_symmetry.space_group_name_H-M   'P 1'
#
loop_
_entity.id
_entity.type
_entity.pdbx_description
1 polymer ?
#
loop_
_entity_poly.entity_id
_entity_poly.type
_entity_poly.pdbx_seq_one_letter_code
_entity_poly.pdbx_strand_id
1 'polypeptide(L)'
;GVQMMQVKLNALETRDNTPRVGEFGHASNPPVGSDAIVVFLGGDRSNGVVLGTVHQPSRPTGLAPGESMLYSQDGKRVYLTASGGIVVEAKNQAVTVNNATTVTINASAKVRMVTPRFECTGDIVDNCDTTGRSMAADRVIYDSHEHDIHNVQPGSSTVTSNPPNQPQ
;
A
#
# COMPACT_ATOMS: atom_id res chain seq x y z
N GLY A 1 12.37 -12.55 20.12
CA GLY A 1 11.82 -13.30 21.27
C GLY A 1 10.54 -13.96 20.84
N VAL A 2 10.18 -15.09 21.46
CA VAL A 2 8.92 -15.80 21.19
C VAL A 2 7.75 -15.00 21.79
N GLN A 3 6.62 -14.93 21.09
CA GLN A 3 5.42 -14.30 21.63
C GLN A 3 4.85 -15.19 22.75
N MET A 4 4.64 -14.62 23.93
CA MET A 4 4.04 -15.31 25.07
C MET A 4 2.56 -14.94 25.17
N MET A 5 1.71 -15.93 25.46
CA MET A 5 0.27 -15.74 25.58
C MET A 5 -0.27 -16.34 26.87
N GLN A 6 -1.30 -15.69 27.41
CA GLN A 6 -2.18 -16.27 28.40
C GLN A 6 -3.34 -16.98 27.68
N VAL A 7 -3.58 -18.23 28.02
CA VAL A 7 -4.61 -19.08 27.39
C VAL A 7 -5.49 -19.72 28.44
N LYS A 8 -6.81 -19.73 28.18
CA LYS A 8 -7.78 -20.44 29.01
C LYS A 8 -8.02 -21.82 28.39
N LEU A 9 -7.64 -22.87 29.12
CA LEU A 9 -7.71 -24.25 28.63
C LEU A 9 -9.08 -24.88 28.87
N ASN A 10 -9.74 -24.48 29.96
CA ASN A 10 -11.11 -24.85 30.32
C ASN A 10 -11.70 -23.83 31.30
N ALA A 11 -12.89 -24.08 31.86
CA ALA A 11 -13.56 -23.15 32.76
C ALA A 11 -12.74 -22.79 34.02
N LEU A 12 -11.89 -23.70 34.49
CA LEU A 12 -11.17 -23.64 35.76
C LEU A 12 -9.66 -23.40 35.61
N GLU A 13 -9.12 -23.52 34.39
CA GLU A 13 -7.69 -23.52 34.14
C GLU A 13 -7.29 -22.41 33.17
N THR A 14 -6.46 -21.51 33.67
CA THR A 14 -5.79 -20.47 32.88
C THR A 14 -4.29 -20.68 33.01
N ARG A 15 -3.61 -20.69 31.87
CA ARG A 15 -2.15 -20.83 31.79
C ARG A 15 -1.58 -19.54 31.25
N ASP A 16 -0.66 -18.96 32.00
CA ASP A 16 0.10 -17.79 31.56
C ASP A 16 1.47 -18.20 30.97
N ASN A 17 2.16 -17.25 30.32
CA ASN A 17 3.48 -17.46 29.75
C ASN A 17 3.58 -18.70 28.84
N THR A 18 2.56 -18.91 28.01
CA THR A 18 2.56 -20.01 27.03
C THR A 18 3.21 -19.53 25.73
N PRO A 19 4.32 -20.14 25.28
CA PRO A 19 4.97 -19.76 24.03
C PRO A 19 4.06 -20.05 22.84
N ARG A 20 3.99 -19.11 21.90
CA ARG A 20 3.32 -19.29 20.61
C ARG A 20 4.35 -19.51 19.51
N VAL A 21 4.23 -20.62 18.81
CA VAL A 21 5.02 -20.86 17.60
C VAL A 21 4.40 -20.08 16.45
N GLY A 22 5.22 -19.31 15.74
CA GLY A 22 4.84 -18.58 14.54
C GLY A 22 5.74 -18.96 13.38
N GLU A 23 5.19 -18.91 12.17
CA GLU A 23 5.93 -19.19 10.93
C GLU A 23 6.88 -18.03 10.59
N PHE A 24 8.03 -18.34 10.01
CA PHE A 24 8.95 -17.30 9.54
C PHE A 24 8.30 -16.44 8.44
N GLY A 25 8.60 -15.13 8.44
CA GLY A 25 8.02 -14.19 7.47
C GLY A 25 6.58 -13.76 7.78
N HIS A 26 5.93 -14.31 8.82
CA HIS A 26 4.61 -13.89 9.27
C HIS A 26 4.58 -13.56 10.76
N ALA A 27 4.25 -12.32 11.09
CA ALA A 27 4.03 -11.87 12.46
C ALA A 27 2.58 -11.42 12.62
N SER A 28 1.90 -11.95 13.63
CA SER A 28 0.54 -11.57 13.99
C SER A 28 0.42 -11.48 15.50
N ASN A 29 -0.47 -10.61 16.00
CA ASN A 29 -0.84 -10.57 17.41
C ASN A 29 -2.35 -10.78 17.53
N PRO A 30 -2.81 -12.01 17.84
CA PRO A 30 -4.23 -12.29 17.96
C PRO A 30 -4.86 -11.42 19.05
N PRO A 31 -6.00 -10.75 18.77
CA PRO A 31 -6.66 -9.94 19.78
C PRO A 31 -7.22 -10.80 20.91
N VAL A 32 -7.51 -10.18 22.05
CA VAL A 32 -8.18 -10.83 23.18
C VAL A 32 -9.49 -11.46 22.72
N GLY A 33 -9.75 -12.69 23.17
CA GLY A 33 -10.90 -13.47 22.72
C GLY A 33 -10.66 -14.32 21.47
N SER A 34 -9.42 -14.40 20.99
CA SER A 34 -9.04 -15.38 19.95
C SER A 34 -9.05 -16.80 20.50
N ASP A 35 -9.54 -17.74 19.71
CA ASP A 35 -9.39 -19.17 19.94
C ASP A 35 -7.92 -19.56 19.80
N ALA A 36 -7.46 -20.54 20.59
CA ALA A 36 -6.10 -21.05 20.54
C ALA A 36 -6.07 -22.58 20.63
N ILE A 37 -5.21 -23.21 19.82
CA ILE A 37 -4.88 -24.63 19.93
C ILE A 37 -3.56 -24.76 20.69
N VAL A 38 -3.61 -25.42 21.84
CA VAL A 38 -2.45 -25.68 22.70
C VAL A 38 -2.08 -27.16 22.62
N VAL A 39 -0.81 -27.44 22.32
CA VAL A 39 -0.26 -28.80 22.30
C VAL A 39 0.66 -28.96 23.50
N PHE A 40 0.49 -30.07 24.24
CA PHE A 40 1.33 -30.44 25.37
C PHE A 40 2.35 -31.49 24.92
N LEU A 41 3.61 -31.11 24.87
CA LEU A 41 4.67 -31.96 24.35
C LEU A 41 4.90 -33.16 25.28
N GLY A 42 4.86 -34.38 24.73
CA GLY A 42 5.00 -35.61 25.52
C GLY A 42 3.89 -35.86 26.53
N GLY A 43 2.76 -35.14 26.44
CA GLY A 43 1.67 -35.21 27.42
C GLY A 43 1.93 -34.41 28.71
N ASP A 44 3.06 -33.71 28.81
CA ASP A 44 3.38 -32.88 29.96
C ASP A 44 2.61 -31.54 29.90
N ARG A 45 1.66 -31.36 30.81
CA ARG A 45 0.85 -30.14 30.93
C ARG A 45 1.66 -28.91 31.30
N SER A 46 2.85 -29.09 31.86
CA SER A 46 3.78 -28.00 32.14
C SER A 46 4.43 -27.45 30.86
N ASN A 47 4.49 -28.25 29.79
CA ASN A 47 5.15 -27.96 28.53
C ASN A 47 4.15 -27.76 27.37
N GLY A 48 3.30 -26.76 27.53
CA GLY A 48 2.29 -26.36 26.55
C GLY A 48 2.81 -25.31 25.56
N VAL A 49 2.46 -25.45 24.29
CA VAL A 49 2.81 -24.53 23.20
C VAL A 49 1.58 -24.20 22.37
N VAL A 50 1.37 -22.92 22.02
CA VAL A 50 0.28 -22.51 21.13
C VAL A 50 0.71 -22.67 19.67
N LEU A 51 -0.03 -23.50 18.93
CA LEU A 51 0.27 -23.83 17.53
C LEU A 51 -0.58 -23.04 16.53
N GLY A 52 -1.81 -22.67 16.91
CA GLY A 52 -2.73 -21.99 16.01
C GLY A 52 -3.68 -21.08 16.77
N THR A 53 -4.06 -19.98 16.14
CA THR A 53 -4.95 -18.97 16.72
C THR A 53 -5.93 -18.45 15.70
N VAL A 54 -7.20 -18.28 16.08
CA VAL A 54 -8.25 -17.75 15.20
C VAL A 54 -9.13 -16.77 15.97
N HIS A 55 -9.31 -15.56 15.44
CA HIS A 55 -10.30 -14.62 15.96
C HIS A 55 -11.56 -14.68 15.11
N GLN A 56 -12.55 -15.46 15.54
CA GLN A 56 -13.79 -15.70 14.78
C GLN A 56 -14.49 -14.41 14.31
N PRO A 57 -14.66 -13.37 15.16
CA PRO A 57 -15.41 -12.18 14.76
C PRO A 57 -14.77 -11.39 13.62
N SER A 58 -13.45 -11.46 13.45
CA SER A 58 -12.76 -10.76 12.37
C SER A 58 -12.32 -11.67 11.22
N ARG A 59 -12.60 -12.98 11.30
CA ARG A 59 -12.20 -13.93 10.27
C ARG A 59 -13.02 -13.69 9.00
N PRO A 60 -12.39 -13.38 7.86
CA PRO A 60 -13.10 -13.26 6.59
C PRO A 60 -13.82 -14.56 6.23
N THR A 61 -15.05 -14.44 5.74
CA THR A 61 -15.88 -15.55 5.26
C THR A 61 -16.16 -15.40 3.76
N GLY A 62 -16.60 -16.48 3.11
CA GLY A 62 -17.03 -16.45 1.70
C GLY A 62 -15.90 -16.48 0.66
N LEU A 63 -14.70 -16.92 1.01
CA LEU A 63 -13.63 -17.15 0.05
C LEU A 63 -13.98 -18.33 -0.86
N ALA A 64 -13.79 -18.16 -2.16
CA ALA A 64 -13.88 -19.25 -3.12
C ALA A 64 -12.68 -20.20 -2.99
N PRO A 65 -12.79 -21.46 -3.46
CA PRO A 65 -11.65 -22.36 -3.53
C PRO A 65 -10.47 -21.74 -4.27
N GLY A 66 -9.27 -21.81 -3.68
CA GLY A 66 -8.04 -21.24 -4.25
C GLY A 66 -7.74 -19.80 -3.84
N GLU A 67 -8.65 -19.12 -3.15
CA GLU A 67 -8.41 -17.76 -2.68
C GLU A 67 -7.69 -17.71 -1.32
N SER A 68 -6.94 -16.63 -1.10
CA SER A 68 -6.25 -16.40 0.16
C SER A 68 -6.20 -14.93 0.54
N MET A 69 -6.10 -14.65 1.85
CA MET A 69 -6.19 -13.29 2.36
C MET A 69 -5.34 -13.12 3.62
N LEU A 70 -4.53 -12.05 3.65
CA LEU A 70 -3.99 -11.48 4.89
C LEU A 70 -4.97 -10.41 5.38
N TYR A 71 -5.30 -10.42 6.66
CA TYR A 71 -6.33 -9.52 7.21
C TYR A 71 -6.02 -9.07 8.63
N SER A 72 -6.64 -7.96 9.04
CA SER A 72 -6.60 -7.43 10.41
C SER A 72 -7.98 -7.37 11.05
N GLN A 73 -8.04 -7.22 12.38
CA GLN A 73 -9.29 -7.20 13.15
C GLN A 73 -10.26 -6.10 12.69
N ASP A 74 -9.74 -4.96 12.26
CA ASP A 74 -10.50 -3.80 11.79
C ASP A 74 -10.81 -3.86 10.28
N GLY A 75 -10.51 -4.99 9.62
CA GLY A 75 -10.98 -5.31 8.27
C GLY A 75 -10.07 -4.86 7.13
N LYS A 76 -8.86 -4.38 7.39
CA LYS A 76 -7.85 -4.20 6.33
C LYS A 76 -7.45 -5.56 5.79
N ARG A 77 -7.11 -5.62 4.49
CA ARG A 77 -6.71 -6.89 3.87
C ARG A 77 -5.86 -6.73 2.63
N VAL A 78 -5.07 -7.77 2.38
CA VAL A 78 -4.50 -8.08 1.05
C VAL A 78 -5.15 -9.38 0.60
N TYR A 79 -5.95 -9.31 -0.45
CA TYR A 79 -6.79 -10.41 -0.93
C TYR A 79 -6.35 -10.87 -2.32
N LEU A 80 -5.97 -12.14 -2.43
CA LEU A 80 -5.59 -12.81 -3.67
C LEU A 80 -6.82 -13.56 -4.19
N THR A 81 -7.41 -13.05 -5.28
CA THR A 81 -8.66 -13.58 -5.84
C THR A 81 -8.40 -14.64 -6.90
N ALA A 82 -9.27 -15.65 -6.98
CA ALA A 82 -9.17 -16.69 -8.00
C ALA A 82 -9.51 -16.15 -9.40
N SER A 83 -10.31 -15.09 -9.46
CA SER A 83 -10.72 -14.38 -10.68
C SER A 83 -9.63 -13.52 -11.32
N GLY A 84 -8.43 -13.45 -10.73
CA GLY A 84 -7.23 -12.91 -11.39
C GLY A 84 -6.74 -11.56 -10.90
N GLY A 85 -7.05 -11.15 -9.67
CA GLY A 85 -6.64 -9.86 -9.13
C GLY A 85 -6.10 -9.90 -7.70
N ILE A 86 -5.47 -8.80 -7.31
CA ILE A 86 -5.08 -8.52 -5.93
C ILE A 86 -5.84 -7.29 -5.48
N VAL A 87 -6.51 -7.37 -4.33
CA VAL A 87 -7.21 -6.24 -3.72
C VAL A 87 -6.54 -5.89 -2.40
N VAL A 88 -6.04 -4.65 -2.31
CA VAL A 88 -5.53 -4.06 -1.07
C VAL A 88 -6.59 -3.12 -0.51
N GLU A 89 -7.15 -3.47 0.64
CA GLU A 89 -8.18 -2.70 1.33
C GLU A 89 -7.57 -2.07 2.59
N ALA A 90 -7.59 -0.74 2.65
CA ALA A 90 -7.00 0.04 3.73
C ALA A 90 -8.03 0.55 4.75
N LYS A 91 -9.35 0.38 4.52
CA LYS A 91 -10.40 0.82 5.45
C LYS A 91 -10.28 2.28 5.88
N ASN A 92 -10.14 3.17 4.91
CA ASN A 92 -9.97 4.62 5.12
C ASN A 92 -8.72 5.00 5.93
N GLN A 93 -7.74 4.11 6.04
CA GLN A 93 -6.44 4.38 6.66
C GLN A 93 -5.37 4.57 5.59
N ALA A 94 -4.23 5.15 5.98
CA ALA A 94 -3.12 5.38 5.07
C ALA A 94 -2.48 4.07 4.60
N VAL A 95 -1.97 4.10 3.36
CA VAL A 95 -1.05 3.09 2.83
C VAL A 95 0.28 3.78 2.59
N THR A 96 1.35 3.27 3.19
CA THR A 96 2.68 3.88 3.12
C THR A 96 3.71 2.84 2.70
N VAL A 97 4.53 3.19 1.71
CA VAL A 97 5.70 2.42 1.27
C VAL A 97 6.95 3.20 1.67
N ASN A 98 7.68 2.71 2.68
CA ASN A 98 8.83 3.41 3.28
C ASN A 98 10.16 2.74 2.95
N ASN A 99 11.23 3.54 2.94
CA ASN A 99 12.63 3.08 2.81
C ASN A 99 12.91 2.19 1.60
N ALA A 100 12.17 2.37 0.51
CA ALA A 100 12.44 1.72 -0.76
C ALA A 100 13.48 2.53 -1.55
N THR A 101 14.47 1.86 -2.13
CA THR A 101 15.42 2.51 -3.06
C THR A 101 14.78 2.80 -4.41
N THR A 102 13.88 1.92 -4.85
CA THR A 102 13.14 2.04 -6.11
C THR A 102 11.78 1.36 -5.97
N VAL A 103 10.73 1.99 -6.50
CA VAL A 103 9.40 1.40 -6.63
C VAL A 103 9.06 1.38 -8.12
N THR A 104 8.91 0.18 -8.69
CA THR A 104 8.57 -0.03 -10.10
C THR A 104 7.17 -0.61 -10.23
N ILE A 105 6.32 0.02 -11.05
CA ILE A 105 4.96 -0.45 -11.33
C ILE A 105 4.85 -0.74 -12.83
N ASN A 106 4.85 -2.02 -13.20
CA ASN A 106 4.70 -2.45 -14.59
C ASN A 106 3.23 -2.78 -14.87
N ALA A 107 2.57 -1.98 -15.70
CA ALA A 107 1.20 -2.20 -16.13
C ALA A 107 1.11 -2.12 -17.66
N SER A 108 0.47 -3.11 -18.29
CA SER A 108 0.36 -3.18 -19.76
C SER A 108 -0.67 -2.24 -20.37
N ALA A 109 -1.62 -1.75 -19.57
CA ALA A 109 -2.72 -0.93 -20.06
C ALA A 109 -2.74 0.48 -19.45
N LYS A 110 -2.70 0.60 -18.12
CA LYS A 110 -2.89 1.88 -17.42
C LYS A 110 -2.49 1.83 -15.95
N VAL A 111 -1.97 2.94 -15.45
CA VAL A 111 -1.96 3.29 -14.02
C VAL A 111 -2.89 4.49 -13.83
N ARG A 112 -3.87 4.41 -12.91
CA ARG A 112 -4.82 5.51 -12.63
C ARG A 112 -4.70 5.95 -11.18
N MET A 113 -4.41 7.24 -10.97
CA MET A 113 -4.44 7.87 -9.65
C MET A 113 -5.74 8.69 -9.52
N VAL A 114 -6.62 8.34 -8.59
CA VAL A 114 -7.85 9.09 -8.30
C VAL A 114 -7.70 9.74 -6.93
N THR A 115 -7.23 10.98 -6.92
CA THR A 115 -6.94 11.75 -5.71
C THR A 115 -7.14 13.24 -5.97
N PRO A 116 -7.58 14.03 -4.99
CA PRO A 116 -7.61 15.49 -5.10
C PRO A 116 -6.22 16.12 -5.28
N ARG A 117 -5.16 15.46 -4.80
CA ARG A 117 -3.78 15.97 -4.86
C ARG A 117 -2.80 14.84 -5.14
N PHE A 118 -1.92 15.04 -6.11
CA PHE A 118 -0.78 14.18 -6.40
C PHE A 118 0.50 15.01 -6.23
N GLU A 119 1.39 14.57 -5.35
CA GLU A 119 2.60 15.29 -4.99
C GLU A 119 3.84 14.50 -5.39
N CYS A 120 4.81 15.18 -6.01
CA CYS A 120 6.12 14.64 -6.32
C CYS A 120 7.16 15.68 -5.92
N THR A 121 8.10 15.32 -5.05
CA THR A 121 9.19 16.21 -4.62
C THR A 121 10.34 16.27 -5.62
N GLY A 122 10.43 15.26 -6.50
CA GLY A 122 11.35 15.22 -7.63
C GLY A 122 10.65 15.46 -8.95
N ASP A 123 11.33 15.12 -10.04
CA ASP A 123 10.81 15.29 -11.39
C ASP A 123 9.73 14.27 -11.75
N ILE A 124 8.74 14.74 -12.52
CA ILE A 124 7.82 13.88 -13.26
C ILE A 124 8.32 13.88 -14.71
N VAL A 125 8.84 12.74 -15.17
CA VAL A 125 9.33 12.54 -16.54
C VAL A 125 8.34 11.64 -17.28
N ASP A 126 7.74 12.15 -18.34
CA ASP A 126 6.92 11.34 -19.23
C ASP A 126 7.80 10.68 -20.31
N ASN A 127 7.40 9.51 -20.80
CA ASN A 127 8.06 8.84 -21.94
C ASN A 127 9.61 8.68 -21.80
N CYS A 128 10.09 8.39 -20.58
CA CYS A 128 11.50 8.49 -20.18
C CYS A 128 12.48 7.55 -20.89
N ASP A 129 11.99 6.45 -21.49
CA ASP A 129 12.82 5.51 -22.26
C ASP A 129 12.92 5.87 -23.76
N THR A 130 12.38 7.02 -24.18
CA THR A 130 12.52 7.52 -25.55
C THR A 130 12.94 9.00 -25.58
N THR A 131 12.08 9.92 -26.00
CA THR A 131 12.37 11.37 -26.13
C THR A 131 11.74 12.20 -25.01
N GLY A 132 11.38 11.55 -23.89
CA GLY A 132 10.73 12.15 -22.75
C GLY A 132 11.49 13.32 -22.11
N ARG A 133 10.76 14.22 -21.45
CA ARG A 133 11.33 15.34 -20.67
C ARG A 133 10.60 15.47 -19.33
N SER A 134 11.21 16.16 -18.38
CA SER A 134 10.53 16.43 -17.11
C SER A 134 9.57 17.62 -17.23
N MET A 135 8.48 17.60 -16.47
CA MET A 135 7.57 18.74 -16.35
C MET A 135 8.29 20.01 -15.85
N ALA A 136 9.36 19.86 -15.07
CA ALA A 136 10.19 20.97 -14.63
C ALA A 136 11.01 21.56 -15.79
N ALA A 137 11.60 20.71 -16.64
CA ALA A 137 12.33 21.14 -17.83
C ALA A 137 11.41 21.83 -18.84
N ASP A 138 10.21 21.29 -19.07
CA ASP A 138 9.21 21.93 -19.95
C ASP A 138 8.78 23.30 -19.41
N ARG A 139 8.64 23.45 -18.08
CA ARG A 139 8.36 24.76 -17.46
C ARG A 139 9.47 25.77 -17.74
N VAL A 140 10.74 25.40 -17.65
CA VAL A 140 11.85 26.33 -17.94
C VAL A 140 11.78 26.82 -19.39
N ILE A 141 11.53 25.91 -20.33
CA ILE A 141 11.37 26.28 -21.75
C ILE A 141 10.16 27.18 -21.93
N TYR A 142 9.03 26.84 -21.30
CA TYR A 142 7.81 27.64 -21.36
C TYR A 142 7.97 29.02 -20.71
N ASP A 143 8.67 29.16 -19.59
CA ASP A 143 8.80 30.46 -18.92
C ASP A 143 9.80 31.38 -19.63
N SER A 144 10.76 30.82 -20.38
CA SER A 144 11.81 31.56 -21.08
C SER A 144 11.60 31.76 -22.57
N HIS A 145 10.56 31.15 -23.16
CA HIS A 145 10.36 31.27 -24.60
C HIS A 145 10.03 32.71 -25.02
N GLU A 146 10.54 33.07 -26.19
CA GLU A 146 10.20 34.30 -26.89
C GLU A 146 9.45 33.97 -28.19
N HIS A 147 8.86 34.98 -28.81
CA HIS A 147 8.16 34.86 -30.08
C HIS A 147 8.79 35.76 -31.14
N ASP A 148 9.11 35.18 -32.28
CA ASP A 148 9.48 35.94 -33.46
C ASP A 148 8.23 36.62 -34.05
N ILE A 149 8.25 37.95 -34.13
CA ILE A 149 7.15 38.74 -34.70
C ILE A 149 7.54 39.23 -36.08
N HIS A 150 6.87 38.70 -37.09
CA HIS A 150 7.11 39.04 -38.50
C HIS A 150 6.18 40.15 -38.99
N ASN A 151 6.60 40.86 -40.06
CA ASN A 151 5.81 41.88 -40.78
C ASN A 151 5.41 43.12 -39.96
N VAL A 152 6.29 43.59 -39.08
CA VAL A 152 6.10 44.84 -38.31
C VAL A 152 7.06 45.93 -38.77
N GLN A 153 6.65 47.19 -38.64
CA GLN A 153 7.53 48.33 -38.87
C GLN A 153 8.44 48.53 -37.64
N PRO A 154 9.78 48.57 -37.79
CA PRO A 154 10.68 48.81 -36.67
C PRO A 154 10.46 50.18 -36.01
N GLY A 155 10.67 50.24 -34.69
CA GLY A 155 10.52 51.46 -33.90
C GLY A 155 11.08 51.29 -32.49
N SER A 156 10.99 52.32 -31.66
CA SER A 156 11.51 52.31 -30.28
C SER A 156 10.46 52.05 -29.20
N SER A 157 9.19 51.89 -29.58
CA SER A 157 8.10 51.64 -28.63
C SER A 157 8.08 50.18 -28.18
N THR A 158 7.94 49.95 -26.89
CA THR A 158 7.70 48.62 -26.32
C THR A 158 6.21 48.44 -26.05
N VAL A 159 5.65 47.32 -26.50
CA VAL A 159 4.23 46.96 -26.28
C VAL A 159 4.16 45.52 -25.79
N THR A 160 3.16 45.24 -24.95
CA THR A 160 2.88 43.88 -24.45
C THR A 160 1.72 43.29 -25.23
N SER A 161 1.82 42.01 -25.60
CA SER A 161 0.71 41.30 -26.22
C SER A 161 -0.48 41.16 -25.27
N ASN A 162 -1.66 40.96 -25.83
CA ASN A 162 -2.80 40.46 -25.07
C ASN A 162 -2.61 38.97 -24.74
N PRO A 163 -3.39 38.42 -23.79
CA PRO A 163 -3.46 36.98 -23.57
C PRO A 163 -3.82 36.21 -24.87
N PRO A 164 -3.39 34.93 -25.01
CA PRO A 164 -3.75 34.10 -26.16
C PRO A 164 -5.26 34.05 -26.38
N ASN A 165 -5.70 34.16 -27.64
CA ASN A 165 -7.11 34.20 -28.02
C ASN A 165 -7.73 32.80 -28.29
N GLN A 166 -6.96 31.74 -28.11
CA GLN A 166 -7.43 30.36 -28.21
C GLN A 166 -7.56 29.75 -26.81
N PRO A 167 -8.64 28.99 -26.54
CA PRO A 167 -8.73 28.20 -25.31
C PRO A 167 -7.62 27.14 -25.27
N GLN A 168 -7.07 26.90 -24.08
CA GLN A 168 -6.19 25.77 -23.80
C GLN A 168 -6.94 24.44 -23.94
#